data_AF-A0A2J0U9C7-F1
#
_entry.id   AF-A0A2J0U9C7-F1
#
_cell.length_a   1.000
_cell.length_b   1.000
_cell.length_c   1.000
_cell.angle_alpha   90.00
_cell.angle_beta   90.00
_cell.angle_gamma   90.00
#
_symmetry.space_group_name_H-M   'P 1'
#
loop_
_entity.id
_entity.type
_entity.pdbx_description
1 polymer ?
#
loop_
_entity_poly.entity_id
_entity_poly.type
_entity_poly.pdbx_seq_one_letter_code
_entity_poly.pdbx_strand_id
1 'polypeptide(L)'
;MVETVLGMTDLQIKLFTAIGQILVAAAVGIIAWRQWRTARNKLKADLFDRRFTLFRNLEDALDVAMTVSKRQEGLEELEYYAREVKWVFGKSLEKKLREQVIKPIKELVDLVSKATEQRRLENIAKAARAPFNDTQLRKLRERIATIRKTIESSPGKLRTLFDEQLTLKH
;
A
#
# COMPACT_ATOMS: atom_id res chain seq x y z
N MET A 1 66.37 42.20 21.69
CA MET A 1 65.06 42.34 22.38
C MET A 1 63.86 42.40 21.43
N VAL A 2 64.03 42.49 20.10
CA VAL A 2 62.90 42.50 19.13
C VAL A 2 62.38 41.08 18.81
N GLU A 3 63.24 40.06 18.93
CA GLU A 3 62.90 38.67 18.60
C GLU A 3 61.96 38.00 19.61
N THR A 4 61.97 38.43 20.88
CA THR A 4 61.13 37.84 21.94
C THR A 4 59.67 38.27 21.83
N VAL A 5 59.42 39.46 21.29
CA VAL A 5 58.05 40.00 21.09
C VAL A 5 57.40 39.36 19.85
N LEU A 6 58.19 39.15 18.79
CA LEU A 6 57.73 38.48 17.55
C LEU A 6 57.36 37.01 17.78
N GLY A 7 58.10 36.28 18.62
CA GLY A 7 57.80 34.89 18.97
C GLY A 7 56.52 34.72 19.81
N MET A 8 56.21 35.69 20.67
CA MET A 8 55.01 35.65 21.52
C MET A 8 53.73 35.92 20.70
N THR A 9 53.80 36.80 19.70
CA THR A 9 52.68 37.03 18.76
C THR A 9 52.40 35.83 17.86
N ASP A 10 53.43 35.12 17.38
CA ASP A 10 53.26 33.92 16.54
C ASP A 10 52.61 32.76 17.31
N LEU A 11 52.99 32.58 18.58
CA LEU A 11 52.38 31.56 19.45
C LEU A 11 50.90 31.85 19.74
N GLN A 12 50.55 33.12 19.98
CA GLN A 12 49.15 33.53 20.16
C GLN A 12 48.32 33.27 18.90
N ILE A 13 48.85 33.63 17.72
CA ILE A 13 48.17 33.39 16.44
C ILE A 13 47.94 31.88 16.21
N LYS A 14 48.93 31.03 16.51
CA LYS A 14 48.80 29.57 16.42
C LYS A 14 47.77 29.02 17.41
N LEU A 15 47.72 29.57 18.63
CA LEU A 15 46.73 29.16 19.63
C LEU A 15 45.31 29.53 19.19
N PHE A 16 45.09 30.76 18.70
CA PHE A 16 43.79 31.21 18.22
C PHE A 16 43.32 30.43 16.99
N THR A 17 44.23 30.10 16.06
CA THR A 17 43.88 29.29 14.90
C THR A 17 43.54 27.85 15.30
N ALA A 18 44.28 27.23 16.21
CA ALA A 18 43.98 25.89 16.71
C ALA A 18 42.63 25.83 17.47
N ILE A 19 42.36 26.79 18.35
CA ILE A 19 41.05 26.89 19.04
C ILE A 19 39.94 27.14 18.01
N GLY A 20 40.17 28.02 17.04
CA GLY A 20 39.23 28.27 15.95
C GLY A 20 38.90 27.00 15.16
N GLN A 21 39.90 26.20 14.81
CA GLN A 21 39.70 24.91 14.13
C GLN A 21 38.88 23.91 14.95
N ILE A 22 39.16 23.80 16.26
CA ILE A 22 38.41 22.92 17.16
C ILE A 22 36.95 23.37 17.27
N LEU A 23 36.70 24.68 17.43
CA LEU A 23 35.35 25.23 17.51
C LEU A 23 34.57 25.01 16.21
N VAL A 24 35.21 25.23 15.06
CA VAL A 24 34.59 24.96 13.75
C VAL A 24 34.29 23.48 13.60
N ALA A 25 35.23 22.59 13.95
CA ALA A 25 35.01 21.14 13.90
C ALA A 25 33.84 20.70 14.79
N ALA A 26 33.76 21.24 16.02
CA ALA A 26 32.66 20.97 16.94
C ALA A 26 31.31 21.47 16.38
N ALA A 27 31.27 22.67 15.82
CA ALA A 27 30.07 23.24 15.20
C ALA A 27 29.59 22.37 14.02
N VAL A 28 30.49 21.96 13.13
CA VAL A 28 30.17 21.07 12.00
C VAL A 28 29.66 19.73 12.51
N GLY A 29 30.27 19.15 13.54
CA GLY A 29 29.82 17.90 14.16
C GLY A 29 28.39 17.98 14.70
N ILE A 30 28.04 19.08 15.38
CA ILE A 30 26.68 19.31 15.89
C ILE A 30 25.67 19.44 14.75
N ILE A 31 26.00 20.19 13.69
CA ILE A 31 25.12 20.37 12.53
C ILE A 31 24.92 19.04 11.81
N ALA A 32 25.98 18.28 11.57
CA ALA A 32 25.92 16.97 10.93
C ALA A 32 25.06 15.98 11.74
N TRP A 33 25.19 15.96 13.07
CA TRP A 33 24.35 15.12 13.93
C TRP A 33 22.87 15.50 13.85
N ARG A 34 22.55 16.80 13.85
CA ARG A 34 21.18 17.28 13.65
C ARG A 34 20.64 16.89 12.27
N GLN A 35 21.44 17.04 11.21
CA GLN A 35 21.06 16.64 9.86
C GLN A 35 20.79 15.13 9.77
N TRP A 36 21.63 14.29 10.38
CA TRP A 36 21.42 12.85 10.43
C TRP A 36 20.11 12.48 11.13
N ARG A 37 19.82 13.11 12.27
CA ARG A 37 18.57 12.87 13.01
C ARG A 37 17.34 13.29 12.18
N THR A 38 17.39 14.44 11.52
CA THR A 38 16.31 14.93 10.65
C THR A 38 16.12 14.03 9.44
N ALA A 39 17.20 13.61 8.78
CA ALA A 39 17.14 12.70 7.64
C ALA A 39 16.53 11.35 8.02
N ARG A 40 16.88 10.81 9.20
CA ARG A 40 16.31 9.56 9.70
C ARG A 40 14.81 9.66 9.96
N ASN A 41 14.35 10.79 10.50
CA ASN A 41 12.92 11.04 10.71
C ASN A 41 12.18 11.25 9.39
N LYS A 42 12.81 11.94 8.43
CA LYS A 42 12.25 12.12 7.08
C LYS A 42 12.06 10.78 6.36
N LEU A 43 13.04 9.89 6.43
CA LEU A 43 12.93 8.53 5.84
C LEU A 43 11.76 7.73 6.44
N LYS A 44 11.53 7.83 7.75
CA LYS A 44 10.39 7.17 8.39
C LYS A 44 9.06 7.75 7.92
N ALA A 45 8.96 9.08 7.85
CA ALA A 45 7.76 9.76 7.37
C ALA A 45 7.46 9.40 5.90
N ASP A 46 8.48 9.39 5.04
CA ASP A 46 8.36 9.04 3.63
C ASP A 46 7.89 7.59 3.42
N LEU A 47 8.43 6.65 4.20
CA LEU A 47 7.97 5.26 4.19
C LEU A 47 6.53 5.11 4.68
N PHE A 48 6.14 5.88 5.71
CA PHE A 48 4.76 5.87 6.20
C PHE A 48 3.79 6.43 5.14
N ASP A 49 4.14 7.55 4.52
CA ASP A 49 3.31 8.21 3.50
C ASP A 49 3.10 7.30 2.28
N ARG A 50 4.17 6.61 1.84
CA ARG A 50 4.08 5.61 0.79
C ARG A 50 3.18 4.43 1.15
N ARG A 51 3.28 3.93 2.39
CA ARG A 51 2.44 2.84 2.91
C ARG A 51 0.97 3.25 2.98
N PHE A 52 0.72 4.44 3.51
CA PHE A 52 -0.63 4.97 3.67
C PHE A 52 -1.29 5.25 2.32
N THR A 53 -0.56 5.86 1.38
CA THR A 53 -1.04 6.10 0.01
C THR A 53 -1.43 4.80 -0.69
N LEU A 54 -0.59 3.76 -0.60
CA LEU A 54 -0.91 2.47 -1.21
C LEU A 54 -2.14 1.81 -0.56
N PHE A 55 -2.30 1.94 0.76
CA PHE A 55 -3.50 1.46 1.45
C PHE A 55 -4.77 2.19 0.98
N ARG A 56 -4.72 3.52 0.84
CA ARG A 56 -5.83 4.32 0.33
C ARG A 56 -6.22 3.92 -1.09
N ASN A 57 -5.23 3.73 -1.98
CA ASN A 57 -5.46 3.26 -3.34
C ASN A 57 -6.12 1.86 -3.38
N LEU A 58 -5.76 0.97 -2.44
CA LEU A 58 -6.41 -0.34 -2.31
C LEU A 58 -7.84 -0.25 -1.80
N GLU A 59 -8.13 0.64 -0.84
CA GLU A 59 -9.51 0.91 -0.41
C GLU A 59 -10.35 1.46 -1.58
N ASP A 60 -9.84 2.45 -2.30
CA ASP A 60 -10.54 3.06 -3.42
C ASP A 60 -10.79 2.04 -4.56
N ALA A 61 -9.79 1.23 -4.91
CA ALA A 61 -9.94 0.14 -5.88
C ALA A 61 -10.94 -0.94 -5.41
N LEU A 62 -10.96 -1.23 -4.11
CA LEU A 62 -11.96 -2.13 -3.53
C LEU A 62 -13.37 -1.57 -3.66
N ASP A 63 -13.58 -0.28 -3.38
CA ASP A 63 -14.88 0.38 -3.52
C ASP A 63 -15.36 0.38 -4.98
N VAL A 64 -14.44 0.59 -5.94
CA VAL A 64 -14.73 0.44 -7.38
C VAL A 64 -15.11 -1.01 -7.70
N ALA A 65 -14.37 -1.99 -7.17
CA ALA A 65 -14.67 -3.41 -7.37
C ALA A 65 -16.04 -3.82 -6.77
N MET A 66 -16.48 -3.16 -5.71
CA MET A 66 -17.80 -3.41 -5.11
C MET A 66 -18.93 -2.88 -5.99
N THR A 67 -18.66 -1.87 -6.81
CA THR A 67 -19.63 -1.24 -7.70
C THR A 67 -19.98 -2.18 -8.87
N VAL A 68 -21.27 -2.48 -9.03
CA VAL A 68 -21.76 -3.49 -10.00
C VAL A 68 -21.30 -3.23 -11.44
N SER A 69 -21.27 -1.98 -11.88
CA SER A 69 -20.90 -1.59 -13.25
C SER A 69 -19.40 -1.57 -13.50
N LYS A 70 -18.57 -1.43 -12.46
CA LYS A 70 -17.11 -1.25 -12.55
C LYS A 70 -16.31 -2.36 -11.87
N ARG A 71 -16.97 -3.47 -11.53
CA ARG A 71 -16.35 -4.55 -10.77
C ARG A 71 -15.09 -5.11 -11.41
N GLN A 72 -15.08 -5.24 -12.73
CA GLN A 72 -13.92 -5.73 -13.49
C GLN A 72 -12.74 -4.74 -13.42
N GLU A 73 -13.02 -3.45 -13.63
CA GLU A 73 -12.04 -2.36 -13.54
C GLU A 73 -11.39 -2.31 -12.15
N GLY A 74 -12.21 -2.32 -11.09
CA GLY A 74 -11.68 -2.34 -9.72
C GLY A 74 -10.89 -3.61 -9.37
N LEU A 75 -11.23 -4.76 -9.96
CA LEU A 75 -10.44 -5.98 -9.78
C LEU A 75 -9.06 -5.86 -10.44
N GLU A 76 -8.97 -5.26 -11.62
CA GLU A 76 -7.71 -5.03 -12.32
C GLU A 76 -6.81 -4.04 -11.55
N GLU A 77 -7.40 -2.98 -11.01
CA GLU A 77 -6.72 -2.02 -10.13
C GLU A 77 -6.22 -2.70 -8.83
N LEU A 78 -7.05 -3.52 -8.19
CA LEU A 78 -6.65 -4.30 -7.02
C LEU A 78 -5.48 -5.25 -7.33
N GLU A 79 -5.52 -5.95 -8.47
CA GLU A 79 -4.41 -6.82 -8.89
C GLU A 79 -3.13 -6.01 -9.19
N TYR A 80 -3.26 -4.79 -9.73
CA TYR A 80 -2.15 -3.87 -9.93
C TYR A 80 -1.52 -3.46 -8.59
N TYR A 81 -2.30 -2.91 -7.65
CA TYR A 81 -1.79 -2.46 -6.36
C TYR A 81 -1.27 -3.61 -5.49
N ALA A 82 -1.84 -4.81 -5.58
CA ALA A 82 -1.33 -5.98 -4.87
C ALA A 82 0.12 -6.32 -5.27
N ARG A 83 0.53 -6.08 -6.52
CA ARG A 83 1.94 -6.25 -6.92
C ARG A 83 2.84 -5.24 -6.21
N GLU A 84 2.35 -4.05 -5.93
CA GLU A 84 3.11 -3.03 -5.20
C GLU A 84 3.19 -3.32 -3.69
N VAL A 85 2.16 -3.92 -3.10
CA VAL A 85 2.14 -4.35 -1.69
C VAL A 85 3.32 -5.25 -1.36
N LYS A 86 3.71 -6.13 -2.28
CA LYS A 86 4.88 -7.00 -2.15
C LYS A 86 6.16 -6.23 -1.84
N TRP A 87 6.34 -5.05 -2.42
CA TRP A 87 7.54 -4.24 -2.29
C TRP A 87 7.51 -3.34 -1.05
N VAL A 88 6.32 -2.85 -0.67
CA VAL A 88 6.15 -1.89 0.43
C VAL A 88 5.97 -2.59 1.78
N PHE A 89 5.23 -3.70 1.80
CA PHE A 89 4.84 -4.45 3.00
C PHE A 89 5.37 -5.89 3.02
N GLY A 90 5.89 -6.38 1.90
CA GLY A 90 6.45 -7.72 1.79
C GLY A 90 5.48 -8.78 1.23
N LYS A 91 6.04 -9.93 0.86
CA LYS A 91 5.31 -11.05 0.21
C LYS A 91 4.21 -11.66 1.09
N SER A 92 4.38 -11.64 2.42
CA SER A 92 3.40 -12.22 3.35
C SER A 92 2.06 -11.49 3.28
N LEU A 93 2.10 -10.14 3.29
CA LEU A 93 0.89 -9.33 3.23
C LEU A 93 0.24 -9.40 1.84
N GLU A 94 1.05 -9.36 0.77
CA GLU A 94 0.55 -9.58 -0.59
C GLU A 94 -0.25 -10.89 -0.68
N LYS A 95 0.31 -11.99 -0.17
CA LYS A 95 -0.34 -13.30 -0.22
C LYS A 95 -1.68 -13.28 0.51
N LYS A 96 -1.72 -12.73 1.73
CA LYS A 96 -2.97 -12.58 2.50
C LYS A 96 -4.00 -11.72 1.75
N LEU A 97 -3.58 -10.60 1.17
CA LEU A 97 -4.45 -9.72 0.39
C LEU A 97 -5.06 -10.46 -0.82
N ARG A 98 -4.22 -11.19 -1.57
CA ARG A 98 -4.69 -11.98 -2.72
C ARG A 98 -5.69 -13.06 -2.33
N GLU A 99 -5.40 -13.79 -1.25
CA GLU A 99 -6.23 -14.91 -0.81
C GLU A 99 -7.55 -14.46 -0.18
N GLN A 100 -7.53 -13.40 0.63
CA GLN A 100 -8.68 -13.00 1.45
C GLN A 100 -9.57 -11.95 0.77
N VAL A 101 -9.02 -11.11 -0.11
CA VAL A 101 -9.76 -9.99 -0.74
C VAL A 101 -9.92 -10.22 -2.24
N ILE A 102 -8.83 -10.40 -2.97
CA ILE A 102 -8.85 -10.44 -4.44
C ILE A 102 -9.53 -11.71 -4.96
N LYS A 103 -9.19 -12.88 -4.42
CA LYS A 103 -9.73 -14.16 -4.88
C LYS A 103 -11.26 -14.24 -4.76
N PRO A 104 -11.90 -13.87 -3.64
CA PRO A 104 -13.36 -13.80 -3.58
C PRO A 104 -13.99 -12.88 -4.61
N ILE A 105 -13.42 -11.68 -4.83
CA ILE A 105 -13.94 -10.71 -5.81
C ILE A 105 -13.82 -11.26 -7.23
N LYS A 106 -12.68 -11.87 -7.56
CA LYS A 106 -12.46 -12.55 -8.84
C LYS A 106 -13.47 -13.66 -9.08
N GLU A 107 -13.73 -14.48 -8.07
CA GLU A 107 -14.74 -15.53 -8.15
C GLU A 107 -16.14 -14.95 -8.37
N LEU A 108 -16.47 -13.83 -7.72
CA LEU A 108 -17.74 -13.13 -7.94
C LEU A 108 -17.88 -12.64 -9.38
N VAL A 109 -16.83 -12.01 -9.92
CA VAL A 109 -16.78 -11.56 -11.32
C VAL A 109 -17.05 -12.71 -12.28
N ASP A 110 -16.32 -13.81 -12.13
CA ASP A 110 -16.45 -14.99 -12.97
C ASP A 110 -17.84 -15.64 -12.89
N LEU A 111 -18.48 -15.61 -11.72
CA LEU A 111 -19.82 -16.16 -11.57
C LEU A 111 -20.89 -15.24 -12.15
N VAL A 112 -20.72 -13.92 -12.01
CA VAL A 112 -21.65 -12.94 -12.58
C VAL A 112 -21.58 -12.95 -14.10
N SER A 113 -20.39 -13.09 -14.70
CA SER A 113 -20.24 -13.23 -16.14
C SER A 113 -20.91 -14.51 -16.66
N LYS A 114 -20.70 -15.65 -15.98
CA LYS A 114 -21.38 -16.93 -16.30
C LYS A 114 -22.90 -16.84 -16.16
N ALA A 115 -23.40 -16.19 -15.11
CA ALA A 115 -24.84 -16.01 -14.90
C ALA A 115 -25.46 -15.12 -15.98
N THR A 116 -24.73 -14.09 -16.43
CA THR A 116 -25.16 -13.21 -17.52
C THR A 116 -25.25 -13.98 -18.83
N GLU A 117 -24.27 -14.82 -19.12
CA GLU A 117 -24.27 -15.66 -20.32
C GLU A 117 -25.41 -16.69 -20.29
N GLN A 118 -25.65 -17.34 -19.15
CA GLN A 118 -26.79 -18.24 -19.00
C GLN A 118 -28.14 -17.53 -19.19
N ARG A 119 -28.29 -16.29 -18.73
CA ARG A 119 -29.50 -15.49 -18.99
C ARG A 119 -29.68 -15.17 -20.47
N ARG A 120 -28.60 -14.93 -21.21
CA ARG A 120 -28.67 -14.74 -22.67
C ARG A 120 -29.17 -16.01 -23.35
N LEU A 121 -28.62 -17.17 -22.98
CA LEU A 121 -29.06 -18.46 -23.50
C LEU A 121 -30.53 -18.77 -23.14
N GLU A 122 -30.95 -18.45 -21.92
CA GLU A 122 -32.35 -18.57 -21.48
C GLU A 122 -33.27 -17.71 -22.35
N ASN A 123 -32.90 -16.45 -22.62
CA ASN A 123 -33.69 -15.55 -23.46
C ASN A 123 -33.80 -16.06 -24.91
N ILE A 124 -32.72 -16.63 -25.46
CA ILE A 124 -32.71 -17.25 -26.79
C ILE A 124 -33.61 -18.50 -26.81
N ALA A 125 -33.51 -19.37 -25.82
CA ALA A 125 -34.34 -20.57 -25.72
C ALA A 125 -35.82 -20.23 -25.59
N LYS A 126 -36.18 -19.21 -24.79
CA LYS A 126 -37.54 -18.70 -24.66
C LYS A 126 -38.07 -18.14 -25.98
N ALA A 127 -37.26 -17.36 -26.70
CA ALA A 127 -37.61 -16.87 -28.04
C ALA A 127 -37.85 -18.02 -29.03
N ALA A 128 -37.08 -19.11 -28.91
CA ALA A 128 -37.23 -20.33 -29.71
C ALA A 128 -38.30 -21.32 -29.19
N ARG A 129 -39.00 -21.01 -28.09
CA ARG A 129 -39.93 -21.92 -27.38
C ARG A 129 -39.31 -23.29 -27.01
N ALA A 130 -38.00 -23.33 -26.82
CA ALA A 130 -37.29 -24.53 -26.40
C ALA A 130 -37.34 -24.70 -24.86
N PRO A 131 -37.41 -25.94 -24.34
CA PRO A 131 -37.32 -26.18 -22.90
C PRO A 131 -35.91 -25.78 -22.39
N PHE A 132 -35.87 -24.93 -21.37
CA PHE A 132 -34.63 -24.49 -20.72
C PHE A 132 -34.55 -25.00 -19.29
N ASN A 133 -33.41 -25.58 -18.91
CA ASN A 133 -33.18 -26.10 -17.57
C ASN A 133 -32.60 -25.02 -16.64
N ASP A 134 -33.44 -24.46 -15.76
CA ASP A 134 -33.10 -23.37 -14.82
C ASP A 134 -32.24 -23.81 -13.62
N THR A 135 -31.98 -25.13 -13.47
CA THR A 135 -31.24 -25.67 -12.32
C THR A 135 -29.82 -25.06 -12.20
N GLN A 136 -29.16 -24.78 -13.33
CA GLN A 136 -27.81 -24.19 -13.30
C GLN A 136 -27.82 -22.72 -12.86
N LEU A 137 -28.80 -21.94 -13.33
CA LEU A 137 -28.96 -20.54 -12.94
C LEU A 137 -29.24 -20.41 -11.44
N ARG A 138 -30.06 -21.32 -10.89
CA ARG A 138 -30.34 -21.34 -9.45
C ARG A 138 -29.08 -21.59 -8.63
N LYS A 139 -28.27 -22.58 -9.01
CA LYS A 139 -26.97 -22.88 -8.36
C LYS A 139 -26.00 -21.70 -8.45
N LEU A 140 -25.93 -21.01 -9.60
CA LEU A 140 -25.10 -19.82 -9.75
C LEU A 140 -25.56 -18.68 -8.83
N ARG A 141 -26.87 -18.42 -8.74
CA ARG A 141 -27.42 -17.37 -7.85
C ARG A 141 -27.13 -17.66 -6.38
N GLU A 142 -27.31 -18.90 -5.93
CA GLU A 142 -26.98 -19.34 -4.56
C GLU A 142 -25.49 -19.11 -4.25
N ARG A 143 -24.61 -19.47 -5.19
CA ARG A 143 -23.16 -19.28 -5.03
C ARG A 143 -22.76 -17.80 -5.03
N ILE A 144 -23.33 -16.99 -5.92
CA ILE A 144 -23.14 -15.54 -5.95
C ILE A 144 -23.56 -14.91 -4.62
N ALA A 145 -24.71 -15.30 -4.06
CA ALA A 145 -25.18 -14.79 -2.77
C ALA A 145 -24.23 -15.15 -1.62
N THR A 146 -23.68 -16.37 -1.64
CA THR A 146 -22.71 -16.82 -0.63
C THR A 146 -21.41 -16.00 -0.69
N ILE A 147 -20.87 -15.82 -1.89
CA ILE A 147 -19.62 -15.06 -2.07
C ILE A 147 -19.82 -13.57 -1.79
N ARG A 148 -20.98 -13.01 -2.13
CA ARG A 148 -21.32 -11.62 -1.80
C ARG A 148 -21.23 -11.37 -0.29
N LYS A 149 -21.77 -12.26 0.55
CA LYS A 149 -21.64 -12.16 2.01
C LYS A 149 -20.17 -12.19 2.46
N THR A 150 -19.35 -13.03 1.83
CA THR A 150 -17.91 -13.06 2.12
C THR A 150 -17.24 -11.74 1.75
N ILE A 151 -17.62 -11.15 0.62
CA ILE A 151 -17.05 -9.90 0.11
C ILE A 151 -17.51 -8.68 0.93
N GLU A 152 -18.73 -8.68 1.48
CA GLU A 152 -19.20 -7.61 2.37
C GLU A 152 -18.32 -7.47 3.62
N SER A 153 -17.63 -8.54 4.03
CA SER A 153 -16.62 -8.50 5.09
C SER A 153 -15.21 -8.06 4.64
N SER A 154 -14.97 -7.96 3.33
CA SER A 154 -13.64 -7.67 2.77
C SER A 154 -13.06 -6.30 3.16
N PRO A 155 -13.84 -5.20 3.22
CA PRO A 155 -13.29 -3.91 3.68
C PRO A 155 -12.78 -3.99 5.13
N GLY A 156 -13.52 -4.67 6.01
CA GLY A 156 -13.10 -4.92 7.39
C GLY A 156 -11.82 -5.75 7.45
N LYS A 157 -11.74 -6.84 6.67
CA LYS A 157 -10.54 -7.68 6.58
C LYS A 157 -9.34 -6.90 6.06
N LEU A 158 -9.52 -6.10 5.01
CA LEU A 158 -8.47 -5.25 4.46
C LEU A 158 -7.92 -4.32 5.55
N ARG A 159 -8.80 -3.64 6.29
CA ARG A 159 -8.37 -2.79 7.42
C ARG A 159 -7.60 -3.57 8.46
N THR A 160 -8.10 -4.72 8.92
CA THR A 160 -7.39 -5.54 9.92
C THR A 160 -6.02 -6.04 9.45
N LEU A 161 -5.87 -6.36 8.15
CA LEU A 161 -4.60 -6.82 7.58
C LEU A 161 -3.54 -5.70 7.57
N PHE A 162 -3.96 -4.46 7.35
CA PHE A 162 -3.06 -3.31 7.25
C PHE A 162 -2.88 -2.58 8.59
N ASP A 163 -3.80 -2.71 9.54
CA ASP A 163 -3.72 -2.10 10.87
C ASP A 163 -2.47 -2.57 11.64
N GLU A 164 -2.12 -3.86 11.53
CA GLU A 164 -0.89 -4.42 12.11
C GLU A 164 0.40 -3.80 11.54
N GLN A 165 0.35 -3.24 10.33
CA GLN A 165 1.50 -2.70 9.60
C GLN A 165 1.55 -1.16 9.60
N LEU A 166 0.41 -0.52 9.82
CA LEU A 166 0.26 0.93 9.89
C LEU A 166 0.35 1.46 11.32
N THR A 167 0.03 0.63 12.33
CA THR A 167 0.33 0.97 13.72
C THR A 167 1.84 0.87 13.96
N LEU A 168 2.49 2.03 14.09
CA LEU A 168 3.86 2.12 14.60
C LEU A 168 3.86 1.57 16.03
N LYS A 169 4.09 0.27 16.20
CA LYS A 169 4.52 -0.27 17.50
C LYS A 169 5.87 0.38 17.82
N HIS A 170 5.79 1.44 18.62
CA HIS A 170 6.93 2.13 19.20
C HIS A 170 7.63 1.25 20.23
#